data_AF-A0A8D8QS98-F1
#
_entry.id   AF-A0A8D8QS98-F1
#
_cell.length_a   1.000
_cell.length_b   1.000
_cell.length_c   1.000
_cell.angle_alpha   90.00
_cell.angle_beta   90.00
_cell.angle_gamma   90.00
#
_symmetry.space_group_name_H-M   'P 1'
#
loop_
_entity.id
_entity.type
_entity.pdbx_description
1 polymer ?
#
loop_
_entity_poly.entity_id
_entity_poly.type
_entity_poly.pdbx_seq_one_letter_code
_entity_poly.pdbx_strand_id
1 'polypeptide(L)'
;MKMTDKILHLGCKIHKCGIYLNREWPLVGASPDGINDTHIFEVKCPSSEKTSLNYMKNENIVGKYVIQMQTQMHFAKRKLGFFCAAAPNFESTQNVDIIPIGMG
;
A
#
# COMPACT_ATOMS: atom_id res chain seq x y z
N MET A 1 -9.79 6.69 15.71
CA MET A 1 -10.10 6.59 14.26
C MET A 1 -9.10 5.63 13.64
N LYS A 2 -9.54 4.69 12.81
CA LYS A 2 -8.65 3.71 12.17
C LYS A 2 -8.03 4.30 10.92
N MET A 3 -6.83 3.89 10.54
CA MET A 3 -6.14 4.36 9.33
C MET A 3 -6.98 4.15 8.06
N THR A 4 -7.76 3.06 8.03
CA THR A 4 -8.76 2.80 6.99
C THR A 4 -9.76 3.94 6.83
N ASP A 5 -10.18 4.61 7.92
CA ASP A 5 -11.15 5.70 7.89
C ASP A 5 -10.60 6.96 7.20
N LYS A 6 -9.28 7.17 7.26
CA LYS A 6 -8.59 8.26 6.53
C LYS A 6 -8.37 7.92 5.07
N ILE A 7 -8.02 6.67 4.75
CA ILE A 7 -7.90 6.22 3.34
C ILE A 7 -9.29 6.22 2.67
N LEU A 8 -10.36 5.91 3.42
CA LEU A 8 -11.74 6.02 2.96
C LEU A 8 -12.13 7.46 2.55
N HIS A 9 -11.41 8.49 3.01
CA HIS A 9 -11.60 9.87 2.55
C HIS A 9 -11.24 10.08 1.06
N LEU A 10 -10.59 9.10 0.42
CA LEU A 10 -10.48 9.00 -1.05
C LEU A 10 -11.83 8.70 -1.73
N GLY A 11 -12.93 8.58 -0.98
CA GLY A 11 -14.27 8.35 -1.50
C GLY A 11 -14.46 6.94 -2.08
N CYS A 12 -13.56 6.01 -1.79
CA CYS A 12 -13.58 4.66 -2.36
C CYS A 12 -13.71 3.60 -1.28
N LYS A 13 -14.47 2.54 -1.57
CA LYS A 13 -14.61 1.38 -0.70
C LYS A 13 -13.36 0.50 -0.83
N ILE A 14 -12.79 0.09 0.30
CA ILE A 14 -11.64 -0.83 0.35
C ILE A 14 -12.16 -2.21 0.76
N HIS A 15 -11.84 -3.22 -0.02
CA HIS A 15 -12.16 -4.61 0.28
C HIS A 15 -10.91 -5.34 0.81
N LYS A 16 -11.11 -6.19 1.82
CA LYS A 16 -10.08 -7.15 2.21
C LYS A 16 -9.85 -8.15 1.08
N CYS A 17 -8.61 -8.57 0.91
CA CYS A 17 -8.23 -9.63 -0.01
C CYS A 17 -7.27 -10.61 0.67
N GLY A 18 -7.10 -11.78 0.04
CA GLY A 18 -6.07 -12.73 0.40
C GLY A 18 -4.89 -12.66 -0.57
N ILE A 19 -4.20 -13.79 -0.70
CA ILE A 19 -3.11 -13.95 -1.66
C ILE A 19 -3.64 -14.12 -3.09
N TYR A 20 -3.05 -13.39 -4.02
CA TYR A 20 -3.18 -13.61 -5.45
C TYR A 20 -2.01 -14.48 -5.91
N LEU A 21 -2.32 -15.53 -6.68
CA LEU A 21 -1.34 -16.44 -7.26
C LEU A 21 -1.30 -16.25 -8.78
N ASN A 22 -0.14 -16.49 -9.38
CA ASN A 22 0.00 -16.54 -10.83
C ASN A 22 0.06 -18.01 -11.29
N ARG A 23 -0.74 -18.37 -12.30
CA ARG A 23 -0.77 -19.75 -12.83
C ARG A 23 0.54 -20.17 -13.50
N GLU A 24 1.27 -19.23 -14.09
CA GLU A 24 2.57 -19.44 -14.73
C GLU A 24 3.69 -19.58 -13.68
N TRP A 25 3.54 -18.91 -12.53
CA TRP A 25 4.50 -18.97 -11.41
C TRP A 25 3.78 -19.30 -10.09
N PRO A 26 3.34 -20.56 -9.90
CA PRO A 26 2.50 -20.95 -8.76
C PRO A 26 3.19 -20.87 -7.39
N LEU A 27 4.52 -20.73 -7.37
CA LEU A 27 5.33 -20.52 -6.16
C LEU A 27 5.41 -19.06 -5.73
N VAL A 28 4.93 -18.13 -6.57
CA VAL A 28 4.95 -16.69 -6.30
C VAL A 28 3.53 -16.24 -6.04
N GLY A 29 3.37 -15.38 -5.04
CA GLY A 29 2.10 -14.75 -4.75
C GLY A 29 2.29 -13.35 -4.22
N ALA A 30 1.22 -12.57 -4.29
CA ALA A 30 1.19 -11.21 -3.80
C ALA A 30 -0.10 -10.97 -3.02
N SER A 31 0.02 -10.32 -1.87
CA SER A 31 -1.13 -9.98 -1.02
C SER A 31 -1.08 -8.49 -0.75
N PRO A 32 -1.86 -7.66 -1.46
CA PRO A 32 -2.08 -6.29 -1.03
C PRO A 32 -2.90 -6.25 0.26
N ASP A 33 -2.77 -5.19 1.04
CA ASP A 33 -3.54 -5.00 2.28
C ASP A 33 -5.02 -4.71 2.01
N GLY A 34 -5.31 -4.14 0.84
CA GLY A 34 -6.67 -3.90 0.36
C GLY A 34 -6.76 -3.76 -1.16
N ILE A 35 -7.97 -3.88 -1.68
CA ILE A 35 -8.24 -3.78 -3.12
C ILE A 35 -9.64 -3.21 -3.38
N ASN A 36 -9.83 -2.61 -4.54
CA ASN A 36 -11.14 -2.38 -5.15
C ASN A 36 -11.11 -2.65 -6.66
N ASP A 37 -12.16 -2.28 -7.38
CA ASP A 37 -12.26 -2.54 -8.83
C ASP A 37 -11.17 -1.86 -9.65
N THR A 38 -10.59 -0.78 -9.11
CA THR A 38 -9.68 0.10 -9.82
C THR A 38 -8.23 0.01 -9.34
N HIS A 39 -8.00 -0.18 -8.03
CA HIS A 39 -6.68 -0.03 -7.41
C HIS A 39 -6.43 -1.02 -6.26
N ILE A 40 -5.15 -1.22 -5.94
CA ILE A 40 -4.70 -1.86 -4.70
C ILE A 40 -4.31 -0.82 -3.64
N PHE A 41 -4.22 -1.25 -2.38
CA PHE A 41 -3.74 -0.46 -1.26
C PHE A 41 -2.66 -1.25 -0.52
N GLU A 42 -1.55 -0.58 -0.21
CA GLU A 42 -0.47 -1.11 0.63
C GLU A 42 -0.27 -0.16 1.81
N VAL A 43 -0.39 -0.68 3.02
CA VAL A 43 -0.43 0.11 4.26
C VAL A 43 0.82 -0.18 5.10
N LYS A 44 1.54 0.88 5.47
CA LYS A 44 2.69 0.82 6.38
C LYS A 44 2.41 1.63 7.64
N CYS A 45 2.59 0.99 8.79
CA CYS A 45 2.42 1.58 10.11
C CYS A 45 3.74 1.52 10.89
N PRO A 46 4.67 2.49 10.70
CA PRO A 46 5.94 2.49 11.42
C PRO A 46 5.72 2.72 12.92
N SER A 47 6.44 1.96 13.75
CA SER A 47 6.48 2.17 15.21
C SER A 47 7.47 3.26 15.65
N SER A 48 8.32 3.74 14.73
CA SER A 48 9.34 4.75 15.00
C SER A 48 9.70 5.54 13.74
N GLU A 49 10.30 6.71 13.92
CA GLU A 49 10.83 7.51 12.80
C GLU A 49 11.87 6.73 11.98
N LYS A 50 12.75 5.98 12.65
CA LYS A 50 13.72 5.10 11.99
C LYS A 50 13.04 4.07 11.08
N THR A 51 11.93 3.49 11.53
CA THR A 51 11.14 2.56 10.71
C THR A 51 10.45 3.28 9.55
N SER A 52 9.97 4.51 9.77
CA SER A 52 9.38 5.33 8.71
C SER A 52 10.36 5.59 7.57
N LEU A 53 11.63 5.89 7.90
CA LEU A 53 12.70 6.10 6.93
C LEU A 53 13.02 4.87 6.07
N ASN A 54 12.66 3.66 6.54
CA ASN A 54 12.79 2.46 5.72
C ASN A 54 11.75 2.41 4.60
N TYR A 55 10.58 3.04 4.79
CA TYR A 55 9.48 3.11 3.83
C TYR A 55 9.62 4.29 2.88
N MET A 56 9.93 5.46 3.44
CA MET A 56 9.96 6.75 2.77
C MET A 56 11.28 7.47 3.07
N LYS A 57 11.98 7.93 2.04
CA LYS A 57 13.22 8.71 2.17
C LYS A 57 13.14 9.94 1.27
N ASN A 58 13.31 11.13 1.85
CA ASN A 58 13.20 12.40 1.13
C ASN A 58 11.91 12.47 0.29
N GLU A 59 10.76 12.17 0.91
CA GLU A 59 9.44 12.16 0.26
C GLU A 59 9.25 11.12 -0.86
N ASN A 60 10.23 10.24 -1.07
CA ASN A 60 10.17 9.17 -2.07
C ASN A 60 10.01 7.80 -1.43
N ILE A 61 9.21 6.93 -2.06
CA ILE A 61 9.06 5.54 -1.67
C ILE A 61 10.38 4.79 -1.93
N VAL A 62 10.86 4.04 -0.94
CA VAL A 62 12.05 3.21 -1.13
C VAL A 62 11.78 2.11 -2.16
N GLY A 63 12.67 1.94 -3.13
CA GLY A 63 12.43 1.15 -4.35
C GLY A 63 11.94 -0.29 -4.14
N LYS A 64 12.32 -0.96 -3.04
CA LYS A 64 11.80 -2.32 -2.74
C LYS A 64 10.28 -2.34 -2.56
N TYR A 65 9.67 -1.26 -2.06
CA TYR A 65 8.22 -1.15 -1.91
C TYR A 65 7.54 -0.81 -3.23
N VAL A 66 8.21 -0.07 -4.11
CA VAL A 66 7.75 0.12 -5.49
C VAL A 66 7.67 -1.24 -6.20
N ILE A 67 8.71 -2.06 -6.11
CA ILE A 67 8.71 -3.42 -6.70
C ILE A 67 7.64 -4.31 -6.05
N GLN A 68 7.48 -4.24 -4.72
CA GLN A 68 6.42 -4.96 -4.00
C GLN A 68 5.04 -4.61 -4.57
N MET A 69 4.75 -3.32 -4.73
CA MET A 69 3.46 -2.86 -5.23
C MET A 69 3.25 -3.18 -6.71
N GLN A 70 4.26 -3.03 -7.56
CA GLN A 70 4.17 -3.43 -8.97
C GLN A 70 3.84 -4.93 -9.11
N THR A 71 4.44 -5.77 -8.24
CA THR A 71 4.14 -7.21 -8.18
C THR A 71 2.69 -7.44 -7.74
N GLN A 72 2.23 -6.80 -6.66
CA GLN A 72 0.83 -6.89 -6.21
C GLN A 72 -0.15 -6.42 -7.29
N MET A 73 0.14 -5.31 -7.98
CA MET A 73 -0.66 -4.75 -9.07
C MET A 73 -0.76 -5.72 -10.25
N HIS A 74 0.37 -6.32 -10.66
CA HIS A 74 0.41 -7.31 -11.71
C HIS A 74 -0.46 -8.54 -11.38
N PHE A 75 -0.30 -9.10 -10.18
CA PHE A 75 -1.04 -10.29 -9.75
C PHE A 75 -2.53 -10.03 -9.53
N ALA A 76 -2.88 -8.85 -9.02
CA ALA A 76 -4.27 -8.43 -8.82
C ALA A 76 -4.94 -7.88 -10.08
N LYS A 77 -4.21 -7.77 -11.20
CA LYS A 77 -4.66 -7.15 -12.46
C LYS A 77 -5.20 -5.73 -12.23
N ARG A 78 -4.39 -4.89 -11.57
CA ARG A 78 -4.65 -3.45 -11.35
C ARG A 78 -3.50 -2.63 -11.92
N LYS A 79 -3.82 -1.45 -12.44
CA LYS A 79 -2.82 -0.54 -13.06
C LYS A 79 -2.45 0.66 -12.18
N LEU A 80 -3.11 0.82 -11.04
CA LEU A 80 -2.78 1.84 -10.06
C LEU A 80 -2.90 1.24 -8.65
N GLY A 81 -2.03 1.67 -7.74
CA GLY A 81 -2.06 1.35 -6.33
C GLY A 81 -1.75 2.57 -5.47
N PHE A 82 -2.16 2.55 -4.21
CA PHE A 82 -1.86 3.60 -3.25
C PHE A 82 -0.95 3.08 -2.14
N PHE A 83 0.23 3.68 -2.01
CA PHE A 83 1.11 3.47 -0.87
C PHE A 83 0.67 4.39 0.26
N CYS A 84 0.26 3.81 1.37
CA CYS A 84 -0.30 4.53 2.51
C CYS A 84 0.63 4.37 3.71
N ALA A 85 1.42 5.39 4.04
CA ALA A 85 2.35 5.35 5.16
C ALA A 85 1.86 6.24 6.30
N ALA A 86 1.54 5.65 7.45
CA ALA A 86 1.19 6.41 8.64
C ALA A 86 2.42 7.08 9.25
N ALA A 87 2.24 8.25 9.86
CA ALA A 87 3.27 8.82 10.72
C ALA A 87 3.48 7.94 11.97
N PRO A 88 4.70 7.85 12.54
CA PRO A 88 4.93 7.08 13.76
C PRO A 88 4.06 7.49 14.96
N ASN A 89 3.64 8.76 14.99
CA ASN A 89 2.73 9.32 15.99
C ASN A 89 1.27 9.40 15.49
N PHE A 90 0.86 8.50 14.59
CA PHE A 90 -0.48 8.50 13.99
C PHE A 90 -1.63 8.57 15.00
N GLU A 91 -1.49 7.95 16.18
CA GLU A 91 -2.55 7.97 17.21
C GLU A 91 -2.89 9.40 17.67
N SER A 92 -1.92 10.30 17.66
CA SER A 92 -2.11 11.71 18.02
C SER A 92 -2.31 12.61 16.81
N THR A 93 -1.60 12.39 15.71
CA THR A 93 -1.62 13.31 14.54
C THR A 93 -2.62 12.91 13.47
N GLN A 94 -2.92 11.62 13.35
CA GLN A 94 -3.72 11.03 12.28
C GLN A 94 -3.15 11.30 10.87
N ASN A 95 -1.85 11.60 10.79
CA ASN A 95 -1.16 11.90 9.54
C ASN A 95 -0.83 10.62 8.77
N VAL A 96 -1.12 10.64 7.47
CA VAL A 96 -0.85 9.55 6.54
C VAL A 96 -0.41 10.14 5.21
N ASP A 97 0.73 9.68 4.70
CA ASP A 97 1.14 9.93 3.32
C ASP A 97 0.41 8.94 2.41
N ILE A 98 -0.28 9.44 1.39
CA ILE A 98 -0.99 8.64 0.39
C ILE A 98 -0.38 8.96 -0.97
N ILE A 99 0.36 8.01 -1.52
CA ILE A 99 1.15 8.20 -2.74
C ILE A 99 0.65 7.25 -3.83
N PRO A 100 0.17 7.76 -4.97
CA PRO A 100 -0.24 6.91 -6.09
C PRO A 100 0.98 6.31 -6.80
N ILE A 101 0.89 5.03 -7.15
CA ILE A 101 1.85 4.32 -7.99
C ILE A 101 1.11 3.77 -9.21
N GLY A 102 1.47 4.24 -10.39
CA GLY A 102 1.02 3.68 -11.67
C GLY A 102 1.87 2.48 -12.08
N MET A 103 1.30 1.58 -12.89
CA MET A 103 2.06 0.50 -13.51
C MET A 103 3.09 1.10 -14.48
N GLY A 104 4.33 0.64 -14.40
CA GLY A 104 5.41 1.03 -15.31
C GLY A 104 5.25 0.47 -16.72
#